data_AF-A0A377YX90-F1
#
_entry.id   AF-A0A377YX90-F1
#
_cell.length_a   1.000
_cell.length_b   1.000
_cell.length_c   1.000
_cell.angle_alpha   90.00
_cell.angle_beta   90.00
_cell.angle_gamma   90.00
#
_symmetry.space_group_name_H-M   'P 1'
#
loop_
_entity.id
_entity.type
_entity.pdbx_description
1 polymer ?
#
loop_
_entity_poly.entity_id
_entity_poly.type
_entity_poly.pdbx_seq_one_letter_code
_entity_poly.pdbx_strand_id
1 'polypeptide(L)'
;MVVAAGGYPGSYNTGDEIYGLPQQEVADGKVFHAGTKLSDDQRVVTNGGRVLCVTALGDSVAQAQQRAYQLLTDIRWDGSLAVAISAGAPSNVKRLTAKFRQQRFARNA
;
A
#
# COMPACT_ATOMS: atom_id res chain seq x y z
N MET A 1 2.31 -3.67 -8.37
CA MET A 1 1.47 -2.57 -7.84
C MET A 1 2.33 -1.60 -7.07
N VAL A 2 2.10 -0.29 -7.17
CA VAL A 2 2.87 0.70 -6.41
C VAL A 2 2.00 1.31 -5.32
N VAL A 3 2.53 1.39 -4.11
CA VAL A 3 1.88 2.04 -2.98
C VAL A 3 2.62 3.33 -2.72
N ALA A 4 1.89 4.44 -2.70
CA ALA A 4 2.44 5.78 -2.56
C ALA A 4 2.00 6.40 -1.24
N ALA A 5 2.83 7.31 -0.73
CA ALA A 5 2.47 8.17 0.38
C ALA A 5 1.32 9.09 -0.02
N GLY A 6 0.46 9.42 0.94
CA GLY A 6 -0.66 10.33 0.72
C GLY A 6 -0.17 11.70 0.25
N GLY A 7 -0.75 12.21 -0.84
CA GLY A 7 -0.36 13.51 -1.43
C GLY A 7 0.64 13.44 -2.58
N TYR A 8 1.26 12.27 -2.84
CA TYR A 8 2.05 12.05 -4.05
C TYR A 8 1.21 12.25 -5.33
N PRO A 9 1.74 12.86 -6.41
CA PRO A 9 3.13 13.32 -6.59
C PRO A 9 3.44 14.73 -6.06
N GLY A 10 2.50 15.38 -5.37
CA GLY A 10 2.70 16.69 -4.72
C GLY A 10 3.34 16.56 -3.33
N SER A 11 2.91 17.39 -2.37
CA SER A 11 3.42 17.33 -0.99
C SER A 11 2.90 16.09 -0.27
N TYR A 12 3.81 15.31 0.32
CA TYR A 12 3.50 14.10 1.09
C TYR A 12 4.25 14.09 2.42
N ASN A 13 3.70 13.36 3.39
CA ASN A 13 4.34 13.14 4.67
C ASN A 13 5.33 11.96 4.62
N THR A 14 6.31 11.98 5.52
CA THR A 14 7.26 10.88 5.75
C THR A 14 7.32 10.59 7.24
N GLY A 15 7.75 9.38 7.61
CA GLY A 15 7.85 8.93 9.00
C GLY A 15 6.63 8.16 9.50
N ASP A 16 5.63 7.90 8.65
CA ASP A 16 4.46 7.11 9.05
C ASP A 16 4.83 5.64 9.20
N GLU A 17 4.47 5.02 10.33
CA GLU A 17 4.71 3.59 10.58
C GLU A 17 3.90 2.71 9.62
N ILE A 18 4.59 1.77 8.97
CA ILE A 18 4.01 0.82 8.03
C ILE A 18 3.67 -0.47 8.76
N TYR A 19 2.37 -0.76 8.88
CA TYR A 19 1.85 -1.98 9.49
C TYR A 19 1.54 -3.05 8.45
N GLY A 20 1.50 -4.31 8.88
CA GLY A 20 1.02 -5.44 8.07
C GLY A 20 1.99 -5.89 6.96
N LEU A 21 3.25 -5.50 7.05
CA LEU A 21 4.30 -6.06 6.18
C LEU A 21 4.43 -7.57 6.44
N PRO A 22 4.58 -8.38 5.39
CA PRO A 22 4.76 -9.82 5.55
C PRO A 22 6.06 -10.11 6.31
N GLN A 23 5.97 -10.89 7.38
CA GLN A 23 7.13 -11.27 8.20
C GLN A 23 7.94 -12.42 7.58
N GLN A 24 7.34 -13.14 6.63
CA GLN A 24 7.93 -14.29 5.96
C GLN A 24 7.75 -14.14 4.45
N GLU A 25 8.48 -14.93 3.68
CA GLU A 25 8.27 -14.97 2.24
C GLU A 25 6.87 -15.50 1.92
N VAL A 26 6.19 -14.82 1.00
CA VAL A 26 4.88 -15.26 0.52
C VAL A 26 5.09 -15.99 -0.79
N ALA A 27 4.54 -17.19 -0.91
CA ALA A 27 4.56 -17.94 -2.16
C ALA A 27 3.94 -17.09 -3.28
N ASP A 28 4.61 -17.03 -4.43
CA ASP A 28 4.19 -16.24 -5.59
C ASP A 28 3.99 -14.76 -5.32
N GLY A 29 4.59 -14.19 -4.26
CA GLY A 29 4.35 -12.83 -3.81
C GLY A 29 5.57 -12.16 -3.21
N LYS A 30 5.80 -10.89 -3.53
CA LYS A 30 6.89 -10.11 -2.92
C LYS A 30 6.50 -8.66 -2.72
N VAL A 31 6.87 -8.13 -1.56
CA VAL A 31 6.80 -6.70 -1.23
C VAL A 31 8.21 -6.15 -1.28
N PHE A 32 8.46 -5.23 -2.20
CA PHE A 32 9.73 -4.52 -2.35
C PHE A 32 9.64 -3.16 -1.67
N HIS A 33 10.65 -2.87 -0.86
CA HIS A 33 10.84 -1.59 -0.20
C HIS A 33 11.45 -0.59 -1.17
N ALA A 34 10.84 0.59 -1.30
CA ALA A 34 11.36 1.72 -2.07
C ALA A 34 11.63 2.89 -1.12
N GLY A 35 10.69 3.84 -1.02
CA GLY A 35 10.75 4.94 -0.06
C GLY A 35 10.37 4.52 1.35
N THR A 36 11.13 3.61 1.96
CA THR A 36 10.99 3.21 3.37
C THR A 36 12.32 3.31 4.11
N LYS A 37 12.29 3.51 5.42
CA LYS A 37 13.46 3.39 6.30
C LYS A 37 13.11 2.59 7.55
N LEU A 38 14.13 2.05 8.22
CA LEU A 38 13.99 1.52 9.57
C LEU A 38 14.19 2.69 10.55
N SER A 39 13.27 2.89 11.48
CA SER A 39 13.41 3.86 12.57
C SER A 39 14.30 3.31 13.69
N ASP A 40 14.70 4.19 14.61
CA ASP A 40 15.50 3.83 15.78
C ASP A 40 14.78 2.76 16.65
N ASP A 41 13.45 2.83 16.73
CA ASP A 41 12.59 1.86 17.41
C ASP A 41 12.35 0.55 16.63
N GLN A 42 13.17 0.27 15.60
CA GLN A 42 13.08 -0.91 14.74
C GLN A 42 11.73 -1.04 14.01
N ARG A 43 11.07 0.09 13.71
CA ARG A 43 9.82 0.13 12.93
C ARG A 43 10.10 0.54 11.51
N VAL A 44 9.41 -0.07 10.55
CA VAL A 44 9.50 0.37 9.16
C VAL A 44 8.59 1.57 8.98
N VAL A 45 9.13 2.68 8.48
CA VAL A 45 8.38 3.91 8.26
C VAL A 45 8.51 4.41 6.81
N THR A 46 7.55 5.23 6.37
CA THR A 46 7.60 5.90 5.06
C THR A 46 8.78 6.88 4.98
N ASN A 47 9.44 6.96 3.83
CA ASN A 47 10.59 7.84 3.59
C ASN A 47 10.70 8.28 2.13
N GLY A 48 9.57 8.45 1.45
CA GLY A 48 9.51 8.89 0.05
C GLY A 48 8.11 8.81 -0.54
N GLY A 49 7.93 9.40 -1.73
CA GLY A 49 6.62 9.46 -2.39
C GLY A 49 6.08 8.10 -2.86
N ARG A 50 6.94 7.26 -3.45
CA ARG A 50 6.63 5.85 -3.76
C ARG A 50 7.26 4.98 -2.68
N VAL A 51 6.42 4.29 -1.91
CA VAL A 51 6.83 3.65 -0.65
C VAL A 51 7.10 2.17 -0.87
N LEU A 52 6.17 1.44 -1.49
CA LEU A 52 6.28 0.00 -1.72
C LEU A 52 5.97 -0.37 -3.16
N CYS A 53 6.55 -1.47 -3.62
CA CYS A 53 6.13 -2.16 -4.83
C CYS A 53 5.71 -3.60 -4.47
N VAL A 54 4.44 -3.92 -4.66
CA VAL A 54 3.88 -5.26 -4.40
C VAL A 54 3.70 -6.00 -5.71
N THR A 55 4.33 -7.16 -5.82
CA THR A 55 4.28 -8.03 -7.00
C THR A 55 3.75 -9.39 -6.61
N ALA A 56 2.94 -9.98 -7.47
CA ALA A 56 2.52 -11.37 -7.33
C ALA A 56 2.52 -12.06 -8.70
N LEU A 57 2.75 -13.36 -8.70
CA LEU A 57 2.66 -14.24 -9.85
C LEU A 57 1.30 -14.94 -9.88
N GLY A 58 0.85 -15.25 -11.08
CA GLY A 58 -0.36 -16.02 -11.35
C GLY A 58 -0.41 -16.44 -12.81
N ASP A 59 -1.22 -17.44 -13.11
CA ASP A 59 -1.44 -18.05 -14.41
C ASP A 59 -2.08 -17.09 -15.43
N SER A 60 -2.59 -15.95 -14.94
CA SER A 60 -3.07 -14.85 -15.77
C SER A 60 -2.80 -13.51 -15.10
N VAL A 61 -2.81 -12.44 -15.90
CA VAL A 61 -2.68 -11.06 -15.40
C VAL A 61 -3.75 -10.74 -14.35
N ALA A 62 -4.98 -11.22 -14.54
CA ALA A 62 -6.08 -11.02 -13.58
C ALA A 62 -5.82 -11.71 -12.24
N GLN A 63 -5.31 -12.95 -12.27
CA GLN A 63 -4.98 -13.69 -11.06
C GLN A 63 -3.78 -13.07 -10.33
N ALA A 64 -2.73 -12.68 -11.06
CA ALA A 64 -1.57 -11.97 -10.51
C ALA A 64 -1.98 -10.64 -9.86
N GLN A 65 -2.87 -9.89 -10.51
CA GLN A 65 -3.43 -8.65 -9.95
C GLN A 65 -4.23 -8.92 -8.67
N GLN A 66 -5.12 -9.91 -8.66
CA GLN A 66 -5.91 -10.26 -7.48
C GLN A 66 -5.03 -10.65 -6.30
N ARG A 67 -4.00 -11.47 -6.53
CA ARG A 67 -3.02 -11.87 -5.50
C ARG A 67 -2.24 -10.67 -4.97
N ALA A 68 -1.82 -9.75 -5.85
CA ALA A 68 -1.17 -8.51 -5.41
C ALA A 68 -2.09 -7.63 -4.54
N TYR A 69 -3.39 -7.59 -4.82
CA TYR A 69 -4.37 -6.91 -3.96
C TYR A 69 -4.58 -7.61 -2.62
N GLN A 70 -4.56 -8.94 -2.59
CA GLN A 70 -4.66 -9.70 -1.33
C GLN A 70 -3.46 -9.38 -0.42
N LEU A 71 -2.24 -9.37 -0.97
CA LEU A 71 -1.03 -8.95 -0.25
C LEU A 71 -1.12 -7.52 0.32
N LEU A 72 -1.82 -6.63 -0.39
CA LEU A 72 -2.01 -5.25 0.07
C LEU A 72 -3.09 -5.09 1.14
N THR A 73 -3.92 -6.11 1.38
CA THR A 73 -5.08 -5.98 2.28
C THR A 73 -4.65 -5.68 3.72
N ASP A 74 -3.52 -6.21 4.15
CA ASP A 74 -3.00 -6.04 5.50
C ASP A 74 -2.06 -4.83 5.63
N ILE A 75 -1.45 -4.39 4.53
CA ILE A 75 -0.45 -3.32 4.51
C ILE A 75 -1.14 -1.96 4.63
N ARG A 76 -0.82 -1.20 5.68
CA ARG A 76 -1.43 0.11 5.94
C ARG A 76 -0.52 1.05 6.73
N TRP A 77 -0.69 2.34 6.48
CA TRP A 77 -0.20 3.45 7.31
C TRP A 77 -1.11 4.67 7.11
N ASP A 78 -0.93 5.71 7.92
CA ASP A 78 -1.75 6.92 7.82
C ASP A 78 -1.58 7.62 6.46
N GLY A 79 -2.69 8.00 5.83
CA GLY A 79 -2.68 8.59 4.49
C GLY A 79 -2.22 7.68 3.34
N SER A 80 -2.00 6.38 3.57
CA SER A 80 -1.59 5.43 2.53
C SER A 80 -2.56 5.41 1.34
N LEU A 81 -2.01 5.49 0.11
CA LEU A 81 -2.81 5.39 -1.11
C LEU A 81 -2.22 4.29 -2.01
N ALA A 82 -2.93 3.18 -2.11
CA ALA A 82 -2.62 2.13 -3.07
C ALA A 82 -2.99 2.60 -4.48
N VAL A 83 -2.01 3.07 -5.24
CA VAL A 83 -2.20 3.45 -6.65
C VAL A 83 -1.99 2.20 -7.51
N ALA A 84 -3.10 1.62 -7.97
CA ALA A 84 -3.04 0.64 -9.02
C ALA A 84 -2.61 1.33 -10.32
N ILE A 85 -1.32 1.22 -10.70
CA ILE A 85 -0.85 1.72 -12.01
C ILE A 85 -1.45 0.89 -13.17
N SER A 86 -2.09 -0.25 -12.87
CA SER A 86 -2.94 -0.98 -13.81
C SER A 86 -4.40 -0.62 -13.54
N ALA A 87 -5.05 0.01 -14.52
CA ALA A 87 -6.43 0.46 -14.48
C ALA A 87 -7.40 -0.73 -14.30
N GLY A 88 -7.70 -1.10 -13.06
CA GLY A 88 -8.61 -2.23 -12.80
C GLY A 88 -8.70 -2.68 -11.35
N ALA A 89 -8.84 -1.76 -10.38
CA ALA A 89 -9.08 -2.16 -9.01
C ALA A 89 -10.42 -2.92 -8.89
N PRO A 90 -10.44 -4.16 -8.34
CA PRO A 90 -11.68 -4.89 -8.13
C PRO A 90 -12.61 -4.15 -7.17
N SER A 91 -13.93 -4.36 -7.31
CA SER A 91 -14.98 -3.56 -6.68
C SER A 91 -14.97 -3.57 -5.15
N ASN A 92 -14.38 -4.58 -4.52
CA ASN A 92 -14.11 -4.65 -3.09
C ASN A 92 -13.01 -3.65 -2.65
N VAL A 93 -11.98 -3.45 -3.46
CA VAL A 93 -10.87 -2.51 -3.19
C VAL A 93 -11.30 -1.06 -3.37
N LYS A 94 -12.17 -0.78 -4.36
CA LYS A 94 -12.82 0.53 -4.51
C LYS A 94 -13.63 0.93 -3.28
N ARG A 95 -14.22 -0.05 -2.58
CA ARG A 95 -14.96 0.16 -1.33
C ARG A 95 -14.07 0.45 -0.13
N LEU A 96 -12.90 -0.21 -0.02
CA LEU A 96 -11.93 0.14 1.03
C LEU A 96 -11.40 1.57 0.85
N THR A 97 -10.97 1.93 -0.37
CA THR A 97 -10.51 3.30 -0.67
C THR A 97 -11.59 4.35 -0.43
N ALA A 98 -12.86 4.05 -0.73
CA ALA A 98 -14.00 4.93 -0.40
C ALA A 98 -14.26 5.05 1.11
N LYS A 99 -14.16 3.95 1.89
CA LYS A 99 -14.29 3.98 3.36
C LYS A 99 -13.16 4.78 4.02
N PHE A 100 -11.93 4.64 3.54
CA PHE A 100 -10.80 5.48 3.98
C PHE A 100 -11.06 6.97 3.70
N ARG A 101 -11.64 7.30 2.54
CA ARG A 101 -12.01 8.67 2.21
C ARG A 101 -13.13 9.22 3.11
N GLN A 102 -14.11 8.41 3.51
CA GLN A 102 -15.19 8.82 4.42
C GLN A 102 -14.72 8.97 5.87
N GLN A 103 -13.88 8.07 6.39
CA GLN A 103 -13.31 8.19 7.74
C GLN A 103 -12.45 9.46 7.91
N ARG A 104 -11.87 9.97 6.82
CA ARG A 104 -11.13 11.24 6.80
C ARG A 104 -12.04 12.47 6.98
N PHE A 105 -13.27 12.46 6.48
CA PHE A 105 -14.20 13.57 6.70
C PHE A 105 -14.72 13.62 8.14
N ALA A 106 -14.85 12.47 8.80
CA ALA A 106 -15.36 12.41 10.18
C ALA A 106 -14.32 12.80 11.26
N ARG A 107 -13.02 12.85 10.92
CA ARG A 107 -11.94 13.24 11.86
C ARG A 107 -11.50 14.70 11.77
N ASN A 108 -12.01 15.46 10.79
CA ASN A 108 -11.73 16.88 10.61
C ASN A 108 -12.95 17.77 10.91
N ALA A 109 -13.89 17.29 11.72
CA ALA A 109 -15.04 18.04 12.24
C ALA A 109 -14.99 18.07 13.77
#